data_AF-A0A7T8JTL2-F1
#
_entry.id   AF-A0A7T8JTL2-F1
#
_cell.length_a   1.000
_cell.length_b   1.000
_cell.length_c   1.000
_cell.angle_alpha   90.00
_cell.angle_beta   90.00
_cell.angle_gamma   90.00
#
_symmetry.space_group_name_H-M   'P 1'
#
loop_
_entity.id
_entity.type
_entity.pdbx_description
1 polymer ?
#
loop_
_entity_poly.entity_id
_entity_poly.type
_entity_poly.pdbx_seq_one_letter_code
_entity_poly.pdbx_strand_id
1 'polypeptide(L)'
;GLYDLRLGPFSDKFVTCSTCLMRFEFCPGHLGHIELPLPVVNPLFYKQLLNLLRKSCLGCHKLKYDPIHKALFLAQQKLYQRGLIVEAQQCSSLVQKDSGHVDDHAEAEEGGYSKANAKLLEDSLIRKLDDHLRPLWRTESSEVALSRRSLTDFSRRSVKSLCTDCGNKISSIGKDSSSEKVKTELNPEELQRHLRSIWKSDADILRYLYPMLEGVSETEFPTDIFFLNVIAVPPPNIHPQGSSLQSVVETVSIMKEVLRVIQRDGAIERKDVKLNRVWKDLQNSVDHLLDKEMNASKKNASGWGFKQLIEKKTGLFR
;
A
#
# COMPACT_ATOMS: atom_id res chain seq x y z
N GLY A 1 4.46 -29.71 -5.18
CA GLY A 1 4.48 -29.60 -3.70
C GLY A 1 5.66 -28.73 -3.26
N LEU A 2 5.90 -28.52 -1.96
CA LEU A 2 7.04 -27.68 -1.52
C LEU A 2 8.43 -28.32 -1.72
N TYR A 3 8.49 -29.65 -1.81
CA TYR A 3 9.71 -30.42 -2.08
C TYR A 3 9.71 -31.00 -3.51
N ASP A 4 9.16 -30.24 -4.46
CA ASP A 4 9.15 -30.63 -5.87
C ASP A 4 10.58 -30.64 -6.44
N LEU A 5 10.95 -31.67 -7.19
CA LEU A 5 12.28 -31.81 -7.79
C LEU A 5 12.60 -30.69 -8.80
N ARG A 6 11.57 -29.99 -9.30
CA ARG A 6 11.73 -28.79 -10.11
C ARG A 6 12.35 -27.62 -9.33
N LEU A 7 12.19 -27.59 -8.00
CA LEU A 7 12.83 -26.61 -7.12
C LEU A 7 14.24 -27.03 -6.68
N GLY A 8 14.55 -28.31 -6.83
CA GLY A 8 15.84 -28.91 -6.48
C GLY A 8 15.67 -30.07 -5.48
N PRO A 9 16.59 -31.04 -5.49
CA PRO A 9 16.62 -32.11 -4.49
C PRO A 9 16.95 -31.52 -3.11
N PHE A 10 16.41 -32.12 -2.04
CA PHE A 10 16.59 -31.63 -0.67
C PHE A 10 17.54 -32.49 0.18
N SER A 11 17.48 -33.82 0.08
CA SER A 11 18.33 -34.71 0.91
C SER A 11 18.95 -35.89 0.16
N ASP A 12 18.32 -36.38 -0.91
CA ASP A 12 18.82 -37.54 -1.63
C ASP A 12 19.88 -37.13 -2.66
N LYS A 13 21.12 -37.59 -2.43
CA LYS A 13 22.28 -37.33 -3.30
C LYS A 13 22.17 -37.99 -4.68
N PHE A 14 21.35 -39.03 -4.80
CA PHE A 14 21.18 -39.77 -6.05
C PHE A 14 20.08 -39.19 -6.93
N VAL A 15 19.23 -38.32 -6.37
CA VAL A 15 18.16 -37.67 -7.12
C VAL A 15 18.69 -36.41 -7.82
N THR A 16 18.38 -36.32 -9.11
CA THR A 16 18.70 -35.16 -9.95
C THR A 16 17.55 -34.17 -9.96
N CYS A 17 17.88 -32.88 -9.97
CA CYS A 17 16.90 -31.81 -10.15
C CYS A 17 16.20 -31.91 -11.50
N SER A 18 14.88 -31.74 -11.57
CA SER A 18 14.14 -31.78 -12.83
C SER A 18 14.35 -30.54 -13.72
N THR A 19 14.92 -29.46 -13.17
CA THR A 19 15.10 -28.19 -13.88
C THR A 19 16.52 -28.03 -14.41
N CYS A 20 17.54 -28.19 -13.57
CA CYS A 20 18.96 -28.10 -14.01
C CYS A 20 19.62 -29.45 -14.28
N LEU A 21 18.94 -30.58 -14.00
CA LEU A 21 19.47 -31.94 -14.17
C LEU A 21 20.72 -32.26 -13.33
N MET A 22 21.13 -31.36 -12.45
CA MET A 22 22.26 -31.55 -11.54
C MET A 22 21.84 -32.28 -10.26
N ARG A 23 22.82 -32.95 -9.62
CA ARG A 23 22.65 -33.56 -8.30
C ARG A 23 22.62 -32.50 -7.20
N PHE A 24 22.21 -32.89 -5.99
CA PHE A 24 22.10 -32.03 -4.81
C PHE A 24 23.31 -31.11 -4.59
N GLU A 25 24.52 -31.64 -4.71
CA GLU A 25 25.76 -30.89 -4.42
C GLU A 25 26.06 -29.77 -5.42
N PHE A 26 25.55 -29.88 -6.65
CA PHE A 26 25.81 -28.92 -7.74
C PHE A 26 24.58 -28.11 -8.14
N CYS A 27 23.42 -28.42 -7.57
CA CYS A 27 22.19 -27.71 -7.86
C CYS A 27 22.15 -26.38 -7.10
N PRO A 28 22.05 -25.22 -7.78
CA PRO A 28 21.90 -23.93 -7.10
C PRO A 28 20.55 -23.79 -6.38
N GLY A 29 19.57 -24.62 -6.75
CA GLY A 29 18.18 -24.47 -6.35
C GLY A 29 17.42 -23.51 -7.29
N HIS A 30 16.12 -23.77 -7.45
CA HIS A 30 15.24 -22.96 -8.30
C HIS A 30 14.07 -22.40 -7.52
N LEU A 31 13.70 -21.16 -7.84
CA LEU A 31 12.55 -20.50 -7.24
C LEU A 31 11.25 -21.15 -7.71
N GLY A 32 10.34 -21.33 -6.76
CA GLY A 32 8.95 -21.66 -7.02
C GLY A 32 8.05 -20.49 -6.70
N HIS A 33 6.75 -20.70 -6.89
CA HIS A 33 5.74 -19.74 -6.47
C HIS A 33 4.47 -20.43 -5.99
N ILE A 34 3.76 -19.75 -5.09
CA ILE A 34 2.42 -20.14 -4.64
C ILE A 34 1.46 -19.06 -5.13
N GLU A 35 0.52 -19.45 -5.98
CA GLU A 35 -0.57 -18.58 -6.42
C GLU A 35 -1.68 -18.55 -5.36
N LEU A 36 -1.93 -17.36 -4.84
CA LEU A 36 -2.99 -17.10 -3.89
C LEU A 36 -4.30 -16.93 -4.65
N PRO A 37 -5.39 -17.59 -4.21
CA PRO A 37 -6.66 -17.54 -4.92
C PRO A 37 -7.36 -16.18 -4.78
N LEU A 38 -7.02 -15.41 -3.75
CA LEU A 38 -7.48 -14.04 -3.51
C LEU A 38 -6.31 -13.18 -3.01
N PRO A 39 -6.37 -11.85 -3.21
CA PRO A 39 -5.31 -10.95 -2.76
C PRO A 39 -5.20 -10.95 -1.24
N VAL A 40 -3.97 -10.97 -0.75
CA VAL A 40 -3.65 -10.87 0.69
C VAL A 40 -2.87 -9.58 0.89
N VAL A 41 -3.12 -8.85 1.98
CA VAL A 41 -2.38 -7.60 2.23
C VAL A 41 -0.92 -7.93 2.48
N ASN A 42 0.00 -7.16 1.90
CA ASN A 42 1.42 -7.32 2.11
C ASN A 42 1.83 -6.77 3.51
N PRO A 43 2.30 -7.63 4.43
CA PRO A 43 2.79 -7.27 5.76
C PRO A 43 3.73 -6.06 5.81
N LEU A 44 4.63 -5.97 4.82
CA LEU A 44 5.71 -4.99 4.81
C LEU A 44 5.18 -3.56 4.66
N PHE A 45 3.97 -3.41 4.11
CA PHE A 45 3.39 -2.11 3.80
C PHE A 45 2.15 -1.76 4.65
N TYR A 46 1.83 -2.51 5.71
CA TYR A 46 0.64 -2.24 6.52
C TYR A 46 0.59 -0.81 7.05
N LYS A 47 1.71 -0.25 7.49
CA LYS A 47 1.76 1.13 8.02
C LYS A 47 1.40 2.15 6.94
N GLN A 48 1.94 1.98 5.74
CA GLN A 48 1.70 2.83 4.58
C GLN A 48 0.23 2.72 4.13
N LEU A 49 -0.26 1.49 4.02
CA LEU A 49 -1.65 1.19 3.65
C LEU A 49 -2.64 1.79 4.65
N LEU A 50 -2.43 1.63 5.96
CA LEU A 50 -3.27 2.24 6.99
C LEU A 50 -3.23 3.77 6.95
N ASN A 51 -2.07 4.37 6.68
CA ASN A 51 -1.95 5.81 6.53
C ASN A 51 -2.75 6.31 5.32
N LEU A 52 -2.62 5.62 4.18
CA LEU A 52 -3.38 5.91 2.97
C LEU A 52 -4.89 5.79 3.20
N LEU A 53 -5.34 4.72 3.86
CA LEU A 53 -6.75 4.49 4.19
C LEU A 53 -7.34 5.55 5.11
N ARG A 54 -6.60 5.97 6.14
CA ARG A 54 -7.04 7.06 7.03
C ARG A 54 -7.24 8.36 6.27
N LYS A 55 -6.52 8.54 5.15
CA LYS A 55 -6.58 9.72 4.29
C LYS A 55 -7.49 9.57 3.08
N SER A 56 -8.08 8.40 2.83
CA SER A 56 -9.01 8.17 1.71
C SER A 56 -10.45 8.03 2.18
N CYS A 57 -11.40 8.48 1.37
CA CYS A 57 -12.83 8.34 1.64
C CYS A 57 -13.39 7.07 0.99
N LEU A 58 -13.92 6.14 1.80
CA LEU A 58 -14.47 4.86 1.33
C LEU A 58 -15.69 5.00 0.40
N GLY A 59 -16.40 6.14 0.42
CA GLY A 59 -17.55 6.38 -0.45
C GLY A 59 -17.18 6.92 -1.84
N CYS A 60 -16.34 7.97 -1.91
CA CYS A 60 -15.98 8.61 -3.18
C CYS A 60 -14.66 8.13 -3.78
N HIS A 61 -13.91 7.27 -3.08
CA HIS A 61 -12.61 6.74 -3.50
C HIS A 61 -11.56 7.80 -3.83
N LYS A 62 -11.57 8.93 -3.11
CA LYS A 62 -10.59 10.02 -3.26
C LYS A 62 -9.84 10.29 -1.97
N LEU A 63 -8.67 10.93 -2.09
CA LEU A 63 -7.97 11.49 -0.93
C LEU A 63 -8.77 12.65 -0.35
N LYS A 64 -8.88 12.68 0.98
CA LYS A 64 -9.67 13.64 1.78
C LYS A 64 -9.02 15.02 1.92
N TYR A 65 -7.95 15.30 1.17
CA TYR A 65 -7.33 16.62 1.16
C TYR A 65 -8.20 17.60 0.40
N ASP A 66 -8.22 18.86 0.86
CA ASP A 66 -8.88 19.95 0.16
C ASP A 66 -8.29 20.10 -1.26
N PRO A 67 -9.11 20.26 -2.31
CA PRO A 67 -8.65 20.50 -3.68
C PRO A 67 -7.57 21.58 -3.79
N ILE A 68 -7.68 22.67 -3.02
CA ILE A 68 -6.70 23.77 -3.03
C ILE A 68 -5.35 23.28 -2.51
N HIS A 69 -5.37 22.51 -1.41
CA HIS A 69 -4.15 21.96 -0.81
C HIS A 69 -3.52 20.87 -1.68
N LYS A 70 -4.32 20.09 -2.40
CA LYS A 70 -3.84 19.12 -3.40
C LYS A 70 -3.08 19.84 -4.52
N ALA A 71 -3.69 20.88 -5.11
CA ALA A 71 -3.09 21.65 -6.19
C ALA A 71 -1.81 22.36 -5.74
N LEU A 72 -1.84 23.01 -4.57
CA LEU A 72 -0.66 23.65 -3.98
C LEU A 72 0.49 22.66 -3.79
N PHE A 73 0.19 21.49 -3.20
CA PHE A 73 1.19 20.46 -2.97
C PHE A 73 1.81 19.95 -4.28
N LEU A 74 0.99 19.68 -5.30
CA LEU A 74 1.47 19.24 -6.61
C LEU A 74 2.35 20.30 -7.28
N ALA A 75 1.96 21.57 -7.23
CA ALA A 75 2.77 22.67 -7.75
C ALA A 75 4.10 22.78 -7.01
N GLN A 76 4.10 22.71 -5.67
CA GLN A 76 5.31 22.72 -4.86
C GLN A 76 6.27 21.58 -5.23
N GLN A 77 5.77 20.35 -5.36
CA GLN A 77 6.62 19.21 -5.72
C GLN A 77 7.18 19.32 -7.14
N LYS A 78 6.37 19.78 -8.10
CA LYS A 78 6.82 20.05 -9.49
C LYS A 78 7.90 21.15 -9.56
N LEU A 79 7.86 22.13 -8.65
CA LEU A 79 8.88 23.19 -8.52
C LEU A 79 10.16 22.66 -7.86
N TYR A 80 10.04 21.87 -6.79
CA TYR A 80 11.20 21.23 -6.16
C TYR A 80 11.96 20.30 -7.11
N GLN A 81 11.25 19.54 -7.96
CA GLN A 81 11.89 18.70 -8.98
C GLN A 81 12.68 19.49 -10.04
N ARG A 82 12.41 20.79 -10.19
CA ARG A 82 13.09 21.70 -11.12
C ARG A 82 14.13 22.60 -10.44
N GLY A 83 14.35 22.46 -9.13
CA GLY A 83 15.28 23.29 -8.35
C GLY A 83 14.79 24.71 -8.04
N LEU A 84 13.51 25.01 -8.25
CA LEU A 84 12.91 26.33 -8.01
C LEU A 84 12.41 26.45 -6.55
N ILE A 85 13.36 26.55 -5.61
CA ILE A 85 13.09 26.50 -4.16
C ILE A 85 12.29 27.73 -3.68
N VAL A 86 12.66 28.93 -4.15
CA VAL A 86 12.10 30.20 -3.65
C VAL A 86 10.62 30.29 -4.05
N GLU A 87 10.34 29.97 -5.31
CA GLU A 87 9.00 29.95 -5.87
C GLU A 87 8.12 28.91 -5.17
N ALA A 88 8.66 27.73 -4.86
CA ALA A 88 7.94 26.68 -4.14
C ALA A 88 7.52 27.12 -2.73
N GLN A 89 8.37 27.86 -2.02
CA GLN A 89 8.06 28.39 -0.70
C GLN A 89 7.01 29.51 -0.77
N GLN A 90 7.14 30.41 -1.75
CA GLN A 90 6.20 31.51 -1.99
C GLN A 90 4.81 31.04 -2.45
N CYS A 91 4.68 29.84 -3.02
CA CYS A 91 3.38 29.27 -3.39
C CYS A 91 2.41 29.20 -2.20
N SER A 92 2.92 29.00 -0.98
CA SER A 92 2.08 28.97 0.23
C SER A 92 1.41 30.32 0.52
N SER A 93 2.10 31.43 0.21
CA SER A 93 1.63 32.80 0.44
C SER A 93 0.57 33.25 -0.57
N LEU A 94 0.53 32.62 -1.75
CA LEU A 94 -0.50 32.89 -2.77
C LEU A 94 -1.90 32.47 -2.31
N VAL A 95 -2.00 31.43 -1.48
CA VAL A 95 -3.29 30.92 -0.98
C VAL A 95 -3.85 31.79 0.16
N GLN A 96 -3.01 32.54 0.88
CA GLN A 96 -3.44 33.41 1.98
C GLN A 96 -3.95 34.79 1.54
N LYS A 97 -3.65 35.24 0.32
CA LYS A 97 -4.04 36.58 -0.15
C LYS A 97 -5.50 36.68 -0.63
N ASP A 98 -6.19 35.56 -0.84
CA ASP A 98 -7.61 35.54 -1.22
C ASP A 98 -8.58 35.38 -0.04
N SER A 99 -8.07 35.20 1.19
CA SER A 99 -8.88 35.25 2.42
C SER A 99 -9.02 36.69 2.92
N GLY A 100 -9.65 37.55 2.13
CA GLY A 100 -10.12 38.86 2.60
C GLY A 100 -11.34 38.69 3.51
N HIS A 101 -11.23 39.19 4.75
CA HIS A 101 -12.26 39.38 5.77
C HIS A 101 -13.60 38.64 5.62
N VAL A 102 -13.83 37.64 6.46
CA VAL A 102 -15.16 37.38 7.01
C VAL A 102 -15.04 37.59 8.51
N ASP A 103 -15.60 38.70 8.98
CA ASP A 103 -15.78 38.98 10.40
C ASP A 103 -16.62 37.88 11.02
N ASP A 104 -16.19 37.42 12.20
CA ASP A 104 -16.96 36.56 13.10
C ASP A 104 -18.31 37.24 13.37
N HIS A 105 -19.38 36.76 12.75
CA HIS A 105 -20.80 36.78 13.16
C HIS A 105 -21.71 36.75 11.92
N ALA A 106 -21.87 35.60 11.26
CA ALA A 106 -23.06 35.28 10.48
C ALA A 106 -23.07 33.81 10.07
N GLU A 107 -24.29 33.33 9.86
CA GLU A 107 -24.72 31.97 9.63
C GLU A 107 -24.09 31.31 8.40
N ALA A 108 -24.27 29.99 8.34
CA ALA A 108 -23.88 29.13 7.24
C ALA A 108 -24.29 29.70 5.87
N GLU A 109 -23.32 30.20 5.11
CA GLU A 109 -23.44 30.34 3.66
C GLU A 109 -22.40 29.46 2.95
N GLU A 110 -22.95 28.61 2.08
CA GLU A 110 -22.27 27.66 1.22
C GLU A 110 -21.38 28.36 0.18
N GLY A 111 -20.20 28.81 0.60
CA GLY A 111 -19.19 29.38 -0.29
C GLY A 111 -18.31 28.31 -0.94
N GLY A 112 -18.86 27.57 -1.91
CA GLY A 112 -18.08 26.65 -2.75
C GLY A 112 -16.99 27.39 -3.52
N TYR A 113 -15.75 27.37 -3.03
CA TYR A 113 -14.57 27.75 -3.82
C TYR A 113 -14.52 26.87 -5.07
N SER A 114 -14.88 27.48 -6.20
CA SER A 114 -15.11 26.77 -7.46
C SER A 114 -13.85 26.04 -7.91
N LYS A 115 -13.97 24.75 -8.24
CA LYS A 115 -12.94 23.91 -8.89
C LYS A 115 -12.22 24.62 -10.06
N ALA A 116 -12.88 25.61 -10.67
CA ALA A 116 -12.31 26.47 -11.71
C ALA A 116 -11.11 27.29 -11.22
N ASN A 117 -11.15 27.87 -10.02
CA ASN A 117 -10.05 28.70 -9.49
C ASN A 117 -8.83 27.86 -9.11
N ALA A 118 -9.03 26.64 -8.62
CA ALA A 118 -7.92 25.71 -8.33
C ALA A 118 -7.20 25.28 -9.62
N LYS A 119 -7.94 25.01 -10.70
CA LYS A 119 -7.37 24.72 -12.02
C LYS A 119 -6.70 25.93 -12.66
N LEU A 120 -7.27 27.13 -12.54
CA LEU A 120 -6.66 28.37 -13.04
C LEU A 120 -5.37 28.71 -12.28
N LEU A 121 -5.32 28.44 -10.96
CA LEU A 121 -4.11 28.57 -10.16
C LEU A 121 -3.06 27.55 -10.59
N GLU A 122 -3.45 26.29 -10.80
CA GLU A 122 -2.57 25.25 -11.33
C GLU A 122 -2.02 25.62 -12.71
N ASP A 123 -2.88 26.08 -13.64
CA ASP A 123 -2.50 26.51 -14.99
C ASP A 123 -1.62 27.77 -14.98
N SER A 124 -1.86 28.71 -14.06
CA SER A 124 -1.03 29.92 -13.89
C SER A 124 0.35 29.56 -13.33
N LEU A 125 0.40 28.62 -12.39
CA LEU A 125 1.66 28.09 -11.83
C LEU A 125 2.42 27.24 -12.87
N ILE A 126 1.74 26.45 -13.68
CA ILE A 126 2.33 25.67 -14.79
C ILE A 126 2.84 26.59 -15.91
N ARG A 127 2.13 27.67 -16.27
CA ARG A 127 2.62 28.62 -17.28
C ARG A 127 3.92 29.32 -16.85
N LYS A 128 4.02 29.73 -15.58
CA LYS A 128 5.29 30.24 -15.03
C LYS A 128 6.41 29.19 -14.98
N LEU A 129 6.04 27.91 -15.08
CA LEU A 129 6.94 26.75 -15.02
C LEU A 129 7.54 26.41 -16.39
N ASP A 130 6.80 26.64 -17.48
CA ASP A 130 7.24 26.36 -18.86
C ASP A 130 8.20 27.43 -19.41
N ASP A 131 8.13 28.67 -18.91
CA ASP A 131 9.04 29.76 -19.31
C ASP A 131 10.49 29.56 -18.84
N HIS A 132 10.71 28.69 -17.85
CA HIS A 132 12.03 28.41 -17.25
C HIS A 132 12.45 26.95 -17.48
N LEU A 133 12.76 26.60 -18.72
CA LEU A 133 13.36 25.31 -19.09
C LEU A 133 14.79 25.19 -18.53
N ARG A 134 14.93 24.78 -17.27
CA ARG A 134 16.16 24.15 -16.76
C ARG A 134 16.07 22.64 -16.88
N PRO A 135 17.16 21.95 -17.29
CA PRO A 135 17.21 20.50 -17.30
C PRO A 135 16.98 19.93 -15.89
N LEU A 136 16.38 18.73 -15.81
CA LEU A 136 16.14 17.96 -14.58
C LEU A 136 17.49 17.52 -13.97
N TRP A 137 18.11 18.35 -13.14
CA TRP A 137 19.30 17.98 -12.39
C TRP A 137 18.89 17.41 -11.03
N ARG A 138 19.18 16.13 -10.79
CA ARG A 138 19.06 15.51 -9.45
C ARG A 138 20.40 15.64 -8.72
N THR A 139 20.73 16.77 -8.10
CA THR A 139 21.85 16.79 -7.14
C THR A 139 22.00 18.11 -6.39
N GLU A 140 21.11 18.41 -5.44
CA GLU A 140 21.50 19.14 -4.22
C GLU A 140 20.76 18.60 -2.98
N SER A 141 21.49 18.43 -1.87
CA SER A 141 20.95 17.88 -0.61
C SER A 141 19.83 18.74 0.00
N SER A 142 19.83 20.04 -0.29
CA SER A 142 18.89 21.04 0.23
C SER A 142 17.48 20.88 -0.37
N GLU A 143 17.39 20.71 -1.69
CA GLU A 143 16.14 20.51 -2.43
C GLU A 143 15.40 19.25 -1.97
N VAL A 144 16.15 18.16 -1.85
CA VAL A 144 15.63 16.87 -1.37
C VAL A 144 15.13 16.99 0.07
N ALA A 145 15.84 17.73 0.93
CA ALA A 145 15.41 17.94 2.32
C ALA A 145 14.11 18.77 2.41
N LEU A 146 13.97 19.81 1.59
CA LEU A 146 12.77 20.67 1.58
C LEU A 146 11.56 19.97 0.97
N SER A 147 11.75 19.22 -0.12
CA SER A 147 10.69 18.36 -0.68
C SER A 147 10.20 17.34 0.37
N ARG A 148 11.13 16.70 1.10
CA ARG A 148 10.78 15.76 2.19
C ARG A 148 10.03 16.44 3.33
N ARG A 149 10.37 17.69 3.70
CA ARG A 149 9.60 18.45 4.70
C ARG A 149 8.18 18.75 4.21
N SER A 150 8.03 19.27 3.00
CA SER A 150 6.72 19.52 2.38
C SER A 150 5.85 18.25 2.34
N LEU A 151 6.46 17.10 2.01
CA LEU A 151 5.82 15.78 2.07
C LEU A 151 5.36 15.42 3.48
N THR A 152 6.21 15.59 4.50
CA THR A 152 5.84 15.31 5.88
C THR A 152 4.74 16.22 6.39
N ASP A 153 4.75 17.49 6.00
CA ASP A 153 3.75 18.48 6.42
C ASP A 153 2.39 18.19 5.76
N PHE A 154 2.39 17.92 4.45
CA PHE A 154 1.19 17.49 3.74
C PHE A 154 0.62 16.18 4.30
N SER A 155 1.51 15.23 4.61
CA SER A 155 1.13 13.94 5.18
C SER A 155 0.60 14.06 6.62
N ARG A 156 1.11 15.00 7.43
CA ARG A 156 0.65 15.23 8.81
C ARG A 156 -0.58 16.11 8.90
N ARG A 157 -0.91 16.83 7.83
CA ARG A 157 -2.06 17.74 7.83
C ARG A 157 -3.33 16.98 8.18
N SER A 158 -3.99 17.46 9.24
CA SER A 158 -5.20 16.81 9.75
C SER A 158 -6.27 16.82 8.67
N VAL A 159 -6.93 15.68 8.53
CA VAL A 159 -7.98 15.47 7.56
C VAL A 159 -9.31 15.77 8.23
N LYS A 160 -10.19 16.51 7.54
CA LYS A 160 -11.54 16.82 8.04
C LYS A 160 -12.33 15.52 8.32
N SER A 161 -13.18 15.54 9.35
CA SER A 161 -14.04 14.39 9.74
C SER A 161 -15.14 14.08 8.72
N LEU A 162 -15.42 15.03 7.82
CA LEU A 162 -16.34 14.92 6.70
C LEU A 162 -15.55 14.98 5.39
N CYS A 163 -15.94 14.17 4.42
CA CYS A 163 -15.36 14.24 3.09
C CYS A 163 -15.83 15.52 2.38
N THR A 164 -14.88 16.33 1.90
CA THR A 164 -15.16 17.57 1.15
C THR A 164 -15.83 17.32 -0.20
N ASP A 165 -15.69 16.13 -0.78
CA ASP A 165 -16.26 15.79 -2.10
C ASP A 165 -17.66 15.15 -2.04
N CYS A 166 -17.98 14.38 -0.99
CA CYS A 166 -19.24 13.63 -0.93
C CYS A 166 -20.02 13.79 0.38
N GLY A 167 -19.53 14.58 1.34
CA GLY A 167 -20.22 14.83 2.61
C GLY A 167 -20.29 13.64 3.58
N ASN A 168 -19.83 12.44 3.19
CA ASN A 168 -19.89 11.26 4.05
C ASN A 168 -19.06 11.44 5.33
N LYS A 169 -19.67 11.06 6.47
CA LYS A 169 -18.99 10.96 7.77
C LYS A 169 -17.96 9.82 7.72
N ILE A 170 -16.74 10.15 8.13
CA ILE A 170 -15.62 9.22 8.06
C ILE A 170 -15.56 8.43 9.36
N SER A 171 -15.66 7.11 9.28
CA SER A 171 -15.37 6.21 10.41
C SER A 171 -13.87 6.23 10.72
N SER A 172 -13.52 6.48 11.98
CA SER A 172 -12.13 6.43 12.45
C SER A 172 -11.62 4.99 12.41
N ILE A 173 -10.68 4.69 11.51
CA ILE A 173 -10.03 3.39 11.41
C ILE A 173 -9.13 3.17 12.65
N GLY A 174 -9.53 2.24 13.51
CA GLY A 174 -8.67 1.68 14.56
C GLY A 174 -8.71 2.37 15.94
N LYS A 175 -9.81 3.03 16.34
CA LYS A 175 -10.04 3.32 17.76
C LYS A 175 -11.11 2.40 18.31
N ASP A 176 -10.68 1.44 19.12
CA ASP A 176 -11.53 0.71 20.05
C ASP A 176 -12.04 1.69 21.12
N SER A 177 -13.00 2.53 20.76
CA SER A 177 -13.86 3.20 21.74
C SER A 177 -15.09 2.34 21.89
N SER A 178 -15.21 1.73 23.06
CA SER A 178 -16.34 1.05 23.70
C SER A 178 -17.70 1.73 23.47
N SER A 179 -18.18 1.66 22.23
CA SER A 179 -19.50 2.07 21.78
C SER A 179 -19.88 1.15 20.63
N GLU A 180 -21.12 0.69 20.60
CA GLU A 180 -21.73 -0.24 19.62
C GLU A 180 -21.76 0.34 18.18
N LYS A 181 -20.61 0.75 17.65
CA LYS A 181 -20.46 1.09 16.24
C LYS A 181 -20.20 -0.20 15.50
N VAL A 182 -21.12 -0.56 14.61
CA VAL A 182 -20.96 -1.66 13.65
C VAL A 182 -19.61 -1.49 12.97
N LYS A 183 -18.65 -2.37 13.30
CA LYS A 183 -17.34 -2.39 12.67
C LYS A 183 -17.53 -2.93 11.26
N THR A 184 -17.47 -2.06 10.26
CA THR A 184 -17.40 -2.50 8.86
C THR A 184 -16.00 -3.08 8.63
N GLU A 185 -15.89 -4.40 8.59
CA GLU A 185 -14.66 -5.07 8.17
C GLU A 185 -14.57 -4.98 6.65
N LEU A 186 -13.46 -4.46 6.13
CA LEU A 186 -13.20 -4.39 4.70
C LEU A 186 -12.39 -5.60 4.27
N ASN A 187 -12.81 -6.25 3.19
CA ASN A 187 -12.05 -7.35 2.62
C ASN A 187 -10.82 -6.84 1.85
N PRO A 188 -9.71 -7.60 1.80
CA PRO A 188 -8.51 -7.18 1.06
C PRO A 188 -8.77 -6.85 -0.41
N GLU A 189 -9.69 -7.55 -1.07
CA GLU A 189 -10.06 -7.27 -2.46
C GLU A 189 -10.89 -5.99 -2.61
N GLU A 190 -11.82 -5.72 -1.69
CA GLU A 190 -12.54 -4.43 -1.67
C GLU A 190 -11.58 -3.27 -1.44
N LEU A 191 -10.60 -3.50 -0.56
CA LEU A 191 -9.55 -2.55 -0.28
C LEU A 191 -8.67 -2.32 -1.52
N GLN A 192 -8.30 -3.39 -2.23
CA GLN A 192 -7.54 -3.28 -3.48
C GLN A 192 -8.32 -2.48 -4.54
N ARG A 193 -9.61 -2.81 -4.75
CA ARG A 193 -10.50 -2.04 -5.63
C ARG A 193 -10.58 -0.57 -5.22
N HIS A 194 -10.68 -0.30 -3.92
CA HIS A 194 -10.70 1.05 -3.39
C HIS A 194 -9.40 1.81 -3.72
N LEU A 195 -8.22 1.21 -3.53
CA LEU A 195 -6.94 1.84 -3.86
C LEU A 195 -6.77 2.08 -5.36
N ARG A 196 -7.21 1.15 -6.21
CA ARG A 196 -7.19 1.33 -7.67
C ARG A 196 -8.05 2.53 -8.11
N SER A 197 -9.20 2.73 -7.47
CA SER A 197 -10.05 3.90 -7.72
C SER A 197 -9.42 5.22 -7.25
N ILE A 198 -8.69 5.20 -6.13
CA ILE A 198 -7.91 6.38 -5.69
C ILE A 198 -6.80 6.66 -6.69
N TRP A 199 -6.09 5.63 -7.17
CA TRP A 199 -5.01 5.81 -8.15
C TRP A 199 -5.52 6.51 -9.40
N LYS A 200 -6.69 6.13 -9.93
CA LYS A 200 -7.30 6.81 -11.08
C LYS A 200 -7.61 8.30 -10.84
N SER A 201 -7.84 8.69 -9.59
CA SER A 201 -8.24 10.07 -9.24
C SER A 201 -7.07 10.96 -8.81
N ASP A 202 -6.13 10.42 -8.03
CA ASP A 202 -5.10 11.17 -7.30
C ASP A 202 -3.68 10.58 -7.53
N ALA A 203 -3.40 9.94 -8.68
CA ALA A 203 -2.11 9.27 -8.99
C ALA A 203 -0.88 10.13 -8.72
N ASP A 204 -0.89 11.40 -9.13
CA ASP A 204 0.27 12.28 -9.02
C ASP A 204 0.65 12.52 -7.55
N ILE A 205 -0.35 12.71 -6.69
CA ILE A 205 -0.13 12.88 -5.25
C ILE A 205 0.43 11.58 -4.65
N LEU A 206 -0.10 10.42 -5.07
CA LEU A 206 0.37 9.12 -4.57
C LEU A 206 1.81 8.82 -4.98
N ARG A 207 2.24 9.21 -6.18
CA ARG A 207 3.64 9.08 -6.63
C ARG A 207 4.59 9.85 -5.71
N TYR A 208 4.23 11.07 -5.32
CA TYR A 208 5.03 11.85 -4.38
C TYR A 208 5.01 11.30 -2.95
N LEU A 209 3.84 10.88 -2.46
CA LEU A 209 3.70 10.36 -1.10
C LEU A 209 4.38 8.99 -0.92
N TYR A 210 4.38 8.18 -1.96
CA TYR A 210 4.94 6.83 -1.97
C TYR A 210 5.89 6.69 -3.18
N PRO A 211 7.14 7.15 -3.06
CA PRO A 211 8.11 7.10 -4.17
C PRO A 211 8.34 5.69 -4.73
N MET A 212 8.11 4.65 -3.92
CA MET A 212 8.15 3.25 -4.35
C MET A 212 7.17 2.91 -5.50
N LEU A 213 6.14 3.74 -5.71
CA LEU A 213 5.16 3.58 -6.80
C LEU A 213 5.64 4.18 -8.13
N GLU A 214 6.67 5.04 -8.11
CA GLU A 214 7.20 5.69 -9.32
C GLU A 214 7.98 4.70 -10.20
N GLY A 215 8.73 3.77 -9.58
CA GLY A 215 9.54 2.78 -10.27
C GLY A 215 8.77 1.61 -10.89
N VAL A 216 7.45 1.54 -10.71
CA VAL A 216 6.60 0.44 -11.18
C VAL A 216 5.78 0.90 -12.40
N SER A 217 6.47 1.41 -13.42
CA SER A 217 5.85 2.03 -14.60
C SER A 217 5.16 1.04 -15.55
N GLU A 218 5.42 -0.27 -15.42
CA GLU A 218 4.88 -1.29 -16.33
C GLU A 218 3.47 -1.79 -15.96
N THR A 219 2.96 -1.43 -14.77
CA THR A 219 1.66 -1.93 -14.29
C THR A 219 0.56 -0.88 -14.37
N GLU A 220 -0.66 -1.29 -14.71
CA GLU A 220 -1.84 -0.39 -14.75
C GLU A 220 -2.15 0.24 -13.39
N PHE A 221 -1.92 -0.51 -12.29
CA PHE A 221 -2.18 -0.08 -10.92
C PHE A 221 -0.99 -0.38 -10.00
N PRO A 222 0.00 0.53 -9.88
CA PRO A 222 1.14 0.38 -8.98
C PRO A 222 0.77 0.16 -7.51
N THR A 223 -0.42 0.61 -7.09
CA THR A 223 -0.96 0.40 -5.73
C THR A 223 -1.17 -1.08 -5.39
N ASP A 224 -1.17 -1.97 -6.37
CA ASP A 224 -1.28 -3.41 -6.14
C ASP A 224 -0.08 -3.99 -5.39
N ILE A 225 1.06 -3.28 -5.31
CA ILE A 225 2.22 -3.66 -4.49
C ILE A 225 1.90 -3.83 -3.00
N PHE A 226 0.82 -3.18 -2.52
CA PHE A 226 0.32 -3.32 -1.17
C PHE A 226 -0.35 -4.67 -0.91
N PHE A 227 -0.53 -5.49 -1.95
CA PHE A 227 -1.13 -6.81 -1.88
C PHE A 227 -0.21 -7.85 -2.51
N LEU A 228 -0.41 -9.10 -2.11
CA LEU A 228 0.26 -10.28 -2.64
C LEU A 228 -0.79 -11.14 -3.32
N ASN A 229 -0.56 -11.44 -4.59
CA ASN A 229 -1.28 -12.48 -5.34
C ASN A 229 -0.43 -13.75 -5.49
N VAL A 230 0.89 -13.60 -5.37
CA VAL A 230 1.86 -14.67 -5.55
C VAL A 230 2.91 -14.55 -4.44
N ILE A 231 3.27 -15.68 -3.85
CA ILE A 231 4.37 -15.77 -2.88
C ILE A 231 5.50 -16.57 -3.50
N ALA A 232 6.69 -15.99 -3.56
CA ALA A 232 7.88 -16.70 -4.00
C ALA A 232 8.28 -17.77 -2.97
N VAL A 233 8.58 -18.96 -3.46
CA VAL A 233 9.06 -20.10 -2.66
C VAL A 233 10.56 -20.22 -2.88
N PRO A 234 11.39 -20.01 -1.85
CA PRO A 234 12.82 -20.28 -1.93
C PRO A 234 13.06 -21.77 -2.21
N PRO A 235 14.11 -22.12 -2.96
CA PRO A 235 14.45 -23.52 -3.18
C PRO A 235 14.74 -24.28 -1.87
N PRO A 236 14.49 -25.61 -1.83
CA PRO A 236 14.58 -26.41 -0.61
C PRO A 236 15.93 -26.35 0.10
N ASN A 237 17.03 -26.17 -0.64
CA ASN A 237 18.39 -26.06 -0.10
C ASN A 237 18.61 -24.80 0.76
N ILE A 238 17.82 -23.74 0.56
CA ILE A 238 17.92 -22.46 1.27
C ILE A 238 16.65 -22.13 2.06
N HIS A 239 15.84 -23.14 2.37
CA HIS A 239 14.51 -22.96 2.94
C HIS A 239 14.42 -23.25 4.45
N PRO A 240 14.81 -22.32 5.35
CA PRO A 240 14.77 -22.56 6.79
C PRO A 240 13.35 -22.62 7.39
N GLN A 241 12.30 -22.25 6.64
CA GLN A 241 10.92 -22.07 7.16
C GLN A 241 9.89 -23.07 6.59
N GLY A 242 10.28 -24.34 6.40
CA GLY A 242 9.42 -25.35 5.75
C GLY A 242 7.99 -25.45 6.32
N SER A 243 7.84 -25.33 7.65
CA SER A 243 6.55 -25.40 8.33
C SER A 243 5.63 -24.20 8.08
N SER A 244 6.17 -22.97 8.04
CA SER A 244 5.38 -21.77 7.77
C SER A 244 4.87 -21.75 6.33
N LEU A 245 5.71 -22.13 5.35
CA LEU A 245 5.25 -22.28 3.96
C LEU A 245 4.22 -23.40 3.83
N GLN A 246 4.41 -24.51 4.54
CA GLN A 246 3.45 -25.61 4.52
C GLN A 246 2.07 -25.15 5.02
N SER A 247 2.02 -24.38 6.11
CA SER A 247 0.77 -23.77 6.58
C SER A 247 0.12 -22.89 5.50
N VAL A 248 0.89 -22.08 4.77
CA VAL A 248 0.35 -21.28 3.66
C VAL A 248 -0.24 -22.16 2.56
N VAL A 249 0.46 -23.23 2.16
CA VAL A 249 -0.03 -24.16 1.12
C VAL A 249 -1.31 -24.88 1.56
N GLU A 250 -1.38 -25.30 2.82
CA GLU A 250 -2.57 -25.93 3.41
C GLU A 250 -3.75 -24.94 3.41
N THR A 251 -3.56 -23.72 3.91
CA THR A 251 -4.62 -22.70 3.94
C THR A 251 -5.07 -22.28 2.54
N VAL A 252 -4.16 -22.16 1.57
CA VAL A 252 -4.49 -21.90 0.16
C VAL A 252 -5.35 -23.03 -0.42
N SER A 253 -5.03 -24.28 -0.08
CA SER A 253 -5.79 -25.45 -0.56
C SER A 253 -7.22 -25.45 0.01
N ILE A 254 -7.37 -25.16 1.32
CA ILE A 254 -8.67 -25.00 1.97
C ILE A 254 -9.48 -23.87 1.31
N MET A 255 -8.84 -22.74 1.05
CA MET A 255 -9.49 -21.58 0.44
C MET A 255 -9.97 -21.84 -0.99
N LYS A 256 -9.16 -22.51 -1.81
CA LYS A 256 -9.55 -22.93 -3.17
C LYS A 256 -10.78 -23.84 -3.14
N GLU A 257 -10.87 -24.73 -2.17
CA GLU A 257 -12.03 -25.61 -2.03
C GLU A 257 -13.29 -24.84 -1.60
N VAL A 258 -13.16 -23.91 -0.65
CA VAL A 258 -14.28 -23.04 -0.25
C VAL A 258 -14.79 -22.21 -1.44
N LEU A 259 -13.90 -21.66 -2.26
CA LEU A 259 -14.28 -20.90 -3.45
C LEU A 259 -15.00 -21.76 -4.50
N ARG A 260 -14.57 -23.00 -4.72
CA ARG A 260 -15.28 -23.95 -5.61
C ARG A 260 -16.69 -24.25 -5.12
N VAL A 261 -16.87 -24.42 -3.81
CA VAL A 261 -18.20 -24.63 -3.19
C VAL A 261 -19.07 -23.39 -3.33
N ILE A 262 -18.51 -22.18 -3.19
CA ILE A 262 -19.23 -20.92 -3.40
C ILE A 262 -19.73 -20.81 -4.83
N GLN A 263 -18.87 -21.05 -5.81
CA GLN A 263 -19.21 -21.02 -7.24
C GLN A 263 -20.30 -22.03 -7.62
N ARG A 264 -20.39 -23.16 -6.91
CA ARG A 264 -21.39 -24.21 -7.19
C ARG A 264 -22.77 -23.93 -6.62
N ASP A 265 -22.92 -23.55 -5.35
CA ASP A 265 -24.28 -23.50 -4.75
C ASP A 265 -24.96 -22.13 -4.66
N GLY A 266 -24.39 -21.04 -5.20
CA GLY A 266 -25.10 -19.75 -5.39
C GLY A 266 -25.67 -19.03 -4.15
N ALA A 267 -25.65 -19.63 -2.96
CA ALA A 267 -26.11 -19.02 -1.71
C ALA A 267 -24.98 -18.17 -1.10
N ILE A 268 -25.11 -16.85 -1.21
CA ILE A 268 -24.01 -15.89 -1.04
C ILE A 268 -23.75 -15.56 0.45
N GLU A 269 -24.79 -15.25 1.24
CA GLU A 269 -24.61 -14.59 2.55
C GLU A 269 -23.91 -15.43 3.64
N ARG A 270 -24.29 -16.71 3.82
CA ARG A 270 -23.62 -17.58 4.83
C ARG A 270 -22.21 -17.98 4.41
N LYS A 271 -21.94 -17.98 3.10
CA LYS A 271 -20.64 -18.38 2.58
C LYS A 271 -19.61 -17.26 2.68
N ASP A 272 -20.04 -15.99 2.64
CA ASP A 272 -19.16 -14.84 2.85
C ASP A 272 -18.51 -14.83 4.24
N VAL A 273 -19.25 -15.19 5.29
CA VAL A 273 -18.68 -15.27 6.66
C VAL A 273 -17.61 -16.37 6.75
N LYS A 274 -17.86 -17.53 6.14
CA LYS A 274 -16.89 -18.64 6.10
C LYS A 274 -15.68 -18.28 5.25
N LEU A 275 -15.88 -17.62 4.11
CA LEU A 275 -14.81 -17.13 3.24
C LEU A 275 -13.93 -16.13 3.98
N ASN A 276 -14.53 -15.12 4.63
CA ASN A 276 -13.82 -14.10 5.38
C ASN A 276 -13.00 -14.71 6.53
N ARG A 277 -13.50 -15.77 7.19
CA ARG A 277 -12.74 -16.50 8.21
C ARG A 277 -11.50 -17.18 7.61
N VAL A 278 -11.66 -17.93 6.53
CA VAL A 278 -10.54 -18.62 5.86
C VAL A 278 -9.55 -17.60 5.27
N TRP A 279 -10.03 -16.46 4.80
CA TRP A 279 -9.18 -15.37 4.30
C TRP A 279 -8.36 -14.73 5.43
N LYS A 280 -8.95 -14.51 6.61
CA LYS A 280 -8.22 -14.07 7.81
C LYS A 280 -7.16 -15.10 8.22
N ASP A 281 -7.49 -16.39 8.15
CA ASP A 281 -6.52 -17.45 8.43
C ASP A 281 -5.37 -17.45 7.40
N LEU A 282 -5.67 -17.22 6.12
CA LEU A 282 -4.64 -17.07 5.08
C LEU A 282 -3.75 -15.86 5.32
N GLN A 283 -4.35 -14.70 5.63
CA GLN A 283 -3.62 -13.48 5.98
C GLN A 283 -2.69 -13.76 7.17
N ASN A 284 -3.18 -14.44 8.20
CA ASN A 284 -2.37 -14.80 9.36
C ASN A 284 -1.21 -15.71 8.96
N SER A 285 -1.41 -16.74 8.13
CA SER A 285 -0.31 -17.60 7.66
C SER A 285 0.76 -16.81 6.90
N VAL A 286 0.37 -15.86 6.05
CA VAL A 286 1.28 -14.99 5.29
C VAL A 286 1.99 -13.99 6.19
N ASP A 287 1.29 -13.40 7.16
CA ASP A 287 1.87 -12.52 8.16
C ASP A 287 2.95 -13.26 8.96
N HIS A 288 2.70 -14.50 9.41
CA HIS A 288 3.68 -15.31 10.13
C HIS A 288 4.90 -15.69 9.27
N LEU A 289 4.70 -15.90 7.97
CA LEU A 289 5.78 -16.19 7.04
C LEU A 289 6.74 -15.00 6.89
N LEU A 290 6.22 -13.79 6.76
CA LEU A 290 7.01 -12.59 6.51
C LEU A 290 7.51 -11.91 7.79
N ASP A 291 6.63 -11.73 8.77
CA ASP A 291 6.92 -11.08 10.05
C ASP A 291 6.14 -11.72 11.22
N LYS A 292 6.80 -12.65 11.92
CA LYS A 292 6.22 -13.36 13.08
C LYS A 292 5.72 -12.44 14.19
N GLU A 293 6.37 -11.29 14.40
CA GLU A 293 6.04 -10.38 15.51
C GLU A 293 4.69 -9.68 15.34
N MET A 294 4.17 -9.67 14.11
CA MET A 294 2.94 -8.97 13.78
C MET A 294 1.68 -9.66 14.31
N ASN A 295 1.74 -10.98 14.51
CA ASN A 295 0.65 -11.81 15.04
C ASN A 295 1.13 -12.69 16.20
N ALA A 296 1.94 -12.14 17.11
CA ALA A 296 2.48 -12.87 18.25
C ALA A 296 1.36 -13.31 19.23
N SER A 297 0.76 -14.47 18.98
CA SER A 297 -0.09 -15.19 19.92
C SER A 297 0.73 -16.25 20.65
N LYS A 298 0.43 -16.47 21.94
CA LYS A 298 1.16 -17.39 22.85
C LYS A 298 1.31 -18.84 22.32
N LYS A 299 0.59 -19.22 21.26
CA LYS A 299 0.61 -20.57 20.66
C LYS A 299 1.65 -20.76 19.55
N ASN A 300 2.22 -19.69 18.97
CA ASN A 300 3.15 -19.77 17.82
C ASN A 300 4.60 -19.53 18.23
N ALA A 301 5.08 -20.30 19.22
CA ALA A 301 6.40 -20.09 19.83
C ALA A 301 7.58 -20.57 18.95
N SER A 302 7.42 -21.60 18.13
CA SER A 302 8.49 -22.16 17.28
C SER A 302 8.42 -21.69 15.83
N GLY A 303 9.59 -21.51 15.18
CA GLY A 303 9.71 -21.02 13.79
C GLY A 303 10.11 -19.54 13.70
N TRP A 304 10.59 -19.12 12.52
CA TRP A 304 11.07 -17.76 12.25
C TRP A 304 10.37 -17.19 11.00
N GLY A 305 10.12 -15.88 10.96
CA GLY A 305 9.72 -15.20 9.73
C GLY A 305 10.95 -14.76 8.94
N PHE A 306 10.76 -14.42 7.66
CA PHE A 306 11.84 -13.91 6.81
C PHE A 306 12.52 -12.67 7.40
N LYS A 307 11.75 -11.75 7.98
CA LYS A 307 12.29 -10.56 8.66
C LYS A 307 13.20 -10.91 9.83
N GLN A 308 12.81 -11.87 10.67
CA GLN A 308 13.61 -12.30 11.83
C GLN A 308 14.91 -13.00 11.42
N LEU A 309 14.92 -13.70 10.28
CA LEU A 309 16.14 -14.32 9.72
C LEU A 309 17.17 -13.25 9.31
N ILE A 310 16.68 -12.12 8.82
CA ILE A 310 17.49 -11.00 8.31
C ILE A 310 18.02 -10.12 9.46
N GLU A 311 17.17 -9.77 10.44
CA GLU A 311 17.46 -8.70 11.42
C GLU A 311 18.18 -9.14 12.71
N LYS A 312 18.33 -10.44 12.97
CA LYS A 312 18.89 -10.91 14.25
C LYS A 312 20.38 -10.56 14.41
N LYS A 313 20.90 -10.62 15.65
CA LYS A 313 22.31 -10.32 15.98
C LYS A 313 23.34 -11.18 15.24
N THR A 314 22.94 -12.34 14.72
CA THR A 314 23.70 -13.24 13.83
C THR A 314 23.12 -13.28 12.41
N GLY A 315 22.28 -12.30 12.06
CA GLY A 315 21.52 -12.25 10.81
C GLY A 315 22.44 -11.96 9.63
N LEU A 316 21.97 -12.29 8.43
CA LEU A 316 22.77 -12.30 7.20
C LEU A 316 23.55 -11.00 6.91
N PHE A 317 23.10 -9.85 7.42
CA PHE A 317 23.73 -8.55 7.19
C PHE A 317 24.77 -8.13 8.23
N ARG A 318 24.85 -8.80 9.39
CA ARG A 318 25.83 -8.48 10.45
C ARG A 318 26.96 -9.50 10.45
#